data_AF-A0A8J8IQR6-F1
#
_entry.id   AF-A0A8J8IQR6-F1
#
_cell.length_a   1.000
_cell.length_b   1.000
_cell.length_c   1.000
_cell.angle_alpha   90.00
_cell.angle_beta   90.00
_cell.angle_gamma   90.00
#
_symmetry.space_group_name_H-M   'P 1'
#
loop_
_entity.id
_entity.type
_entity.pdbx_description
1 polymer ?
#
loop_
_entity_poly.entity_id
_entity_poly.type
_entity_poly.pdbx_seq_one_letter_code
_entity_poly.pdbx_strand_id
1 'polypeptide(L)'
;MELFLIGLGVIMGVLTSYTDIKTGFIDDKHVLPIAGAGILYYAYQGIKNGDYLCAFSGIIGLGIGLLIGYVLYLIGGWASGDVIILASYAALFPYASEFARIKAPYAVYYPLHALTLFFNSILAVFPFLFIYALGSLIVKKKIDKLKAVFTENIMLTIELVLWIMASLGFFITLQYYFGVALHPLIRWVGTLVLLGILGKYKKVGNTLGVIALVVFTYIIGFVFLLSFAKLLVVFYIFKVFFSIVKVLRDEILIERRSVEELKEWDILGEWIYEKNGEILRDRESFTDKFKKALATGDLSLLKPSYENVIASPTAEGLTKEQIEKLKRLVEEGKLENEFIVRKAMPFAPALFLGFLISVFYGDLFWLLLQKMSGL
;
A
#
# COMPACT_ATOMS: atom_id res chain seq x y z
N MET A 1 -25.47 -11.76 15.29
CA MET A 1 -25.47 -10.84 14.12
C MET A 1 -24.07 -10.63 13.56
N GLU A 2 -23.05 -10.43 14.39
CA GLU A 2 -21.66 -10.36 13.90
C GLU A 2 -21.22 -11.63 13.14
N LEU A 3 -21.58 -12.83 13.63
CA LEU A 3 -21.34 -14.09 12.90
C LEU A 3 -21.92 -14.10 11.47
N PHE A 4 -23.04 -13.41 11.24
CA PHE A 4 -23.62 -13.28 9.90
C PHE A 4 -22.74 -12.38 9.01
N LEU A 5 -22.26 -11.24 9.53
CA LEU A 5 -21.30 -10.39 8.82
C LEU A 5 -19.98 -11.13 8.56
N ILE A 6 -19.49 -11.93 9.52
CA ILE A 6 -18.30 -12.79 9.32
C ILE A 6 -18.56 -13.76 8.17
N GLY A 7 -19.74 -14.41 8.15
CA GLY A 7 -20.14 -15.30 7.07
C GLY A 7 -20.13 -14.61 5.71
N LEU A 8 -20.69 -13.40 5.61
CA LEU A 8 -20.63 -12.58 4.40
C LEU A 8 -19.19 -12.23 4.00
N GLY A 9 -18.33 -11.86 4.96
CA GLY A 9 -16.92 -11.56 4.72
C GLY A 9 -16.12 -12.77 4.24
N VAL A 10 -16.44 -13.96 4.75
CA VAL A 10 -15.87 -15.23 4.28
C VAL A 10 -16.32 -15.56 2.87
N ILE A 11 -17.62 -15.42 2.58
CA ILE A 11 -18.16 -15.62 1.22
C ILE A 11 -17.47 -14.67 0.23
N MET A 12 -17.41 -13.38 0.57
CA MET A 12 -16.72 -12.38 -0.25
C MET A 12 -15.26 -12.77 -0.48
N GLY A 13 -14.55 -13.18 0.57
CA GLY A 13 -13.14 -13.57 0.50
C GLY A 13 -12.89 -14.79 -0.37
N VAL A 14 -13.72 -15.82 -0.26
CA VAL A 14 -13.61 -17.04 -1.08
C VAL A 14 -13.89 -16.73 -2.55
N LEU A 15 -14.95 -15.97 -2.84
CA LEU A 15 -15.32 -15.61 -4.22
C LEU A 15 -14.26 -14.73 -4.88
N THR A 16 -13.79 -13.70 -4.18
CA THR A 16 -12.75 -12.78 -4.68
C THR A 16 -11.41 -13.48 -4.82
N SER A 17 -11.00 -14.31 -3.86
CA SER A 17 -9.75 -15.10 -3.98
C SER A 17 -9.80 -16.09 -5.14
N TYR A 18 -10.94 -16.75 -5.36
CA TYR A 18 -11.10 -17.71 -6.46
C TYR A 18 -11.03 -17.02 -7.83
N THR A 19 -11.74 -15.90 -7.99
CA THR A 19 -11.74 -15.12 -9.23
C THR A 19 -10.38 -14.48 -9.49
N ASP A 20 -9.74 -13.90 -8.48
CA ASP A 20 -8.41 -13.31 -8.60
C ASP A 20 -7.34 -14.35 -8.99
N ILE A 21 -7.35 -15.54 -8.40
CA ILE A 21 -6.40 -16.62 -8.77
C ILE A 21 -6.65 -17.16 -10.18
N LYS A 22 -7.93 -17.31 -10.58
CA LYS A 22 -8.29 -18.00 -11.83
C LYS A 22 -8.28 -17.07 -13.03
N THR A 23 -8.79 -15.86 -12.88
CA THR A 23 -8.97 -14.89 -13.96
C THR A 23 -8.08 -13.66 -13.81
N GLY A 24 -7.55 -13.36 -12.61
CA GLY A 24 -6.81 -12.11 -12.35
C GLY A 24 -7.71 -10.88 -12.29
N PHE A 25 -9.04 -11.09 -12.25
CA PHE A 25 -10.06 -10.06 -12.24
C PHE A 25 -11.04 -10.33 -11.11
N ILE A 26 -11.56 -9.24 -10.55
CA ILE A 26 -12.53 -9.26 -9.46
C ILE A 26 -13.86 -8.75 -10.01
N ASP A 27 -14.93 -9.54 -9.84
CA ASP A 27 -16.28 -9.14 -10.24
C ASP A 27 -16.96 -8.33 -9.13
N ASP A 28 -17.18 -7.04 -9.39
CA ASP A 28 -17.79 -6.08 -8.46
C ASP A 28 -19.21 -6.49 -8.03
N LYS A 29 -19.91 -7.31 -8.82
CA LYS A 29 -21.30 -7.74 -8.55
C LYS A 29 -21.44 -8.50 -7.24
N HIS A 30 -20.37 -9.11 -6.74
CA HIS A 30 -20.39 -9.85 -5.48
C HIS A 30 -19.92 -9.01 -4.29
N VAL A 31 -19.09 -7.99 -4.56
CA VAL A 31 -18.38 -7.22 -3.53
C VAL A 31 -19.23 -6.06 -3.02
N LEU A 32 -19.84 -5.29 -3.95
CA LEU A 32 -20.63 -4.11 -3.59
C LEU A 32 -21.91 -4.43 -2.79
N PRO A 33 -22.69 -5.49 -3.09
CA PRO A 33 -23.86 -5.82 -2.28
C PRO A 33 -23.51 -6.20 -0.84
N ILE A 34 -22.37 -6.88 -0.63
CA ILE A 34 -21.90 -7.27 0.71
C ILE A 34 -21.47 -6.03 1.52
N ALA A 35 -20.74 -5.10 0.89
CA ALA A 35 -20.43 -3.81 1.50
C ALA A 35 -21.72 -3.04 1.87
N GLY A 36 -22.70 -3.03 0.96
CA GLY A 36 -24.02 -2.43 1.20
C GLY A 36 -24.76 -3.04 2.39
N ALA A 37 -24.72 -4.35 2.54
CA ALA A 37 -25.30 -5.04 3.70
C ALA A 37 -24.65 -4.60 5.02
N GLY A 38 -23.32 -4.43 5.04
CA GLY A 38 -22.59 -3.85 6.18
C GLY A 38 -23.05 -2.44 6.52
N ILE A 39 -23.10 -1.56 5.51
CA ILE A 39 -23.54 -0.16 5.68
C ILE A 39 -24.96 -0.10 6.26
N LEU A 40 -25.91 -0.85 5.69
CA LEU A 40 -27.29 -0.88 6.15
C LEU A 40 -27.40 -1.43 7.58
N TYR A 41 -26.60 -2.45 7.90
CA TYR A 41 -26.57 -3.02 9.25
C TYR A 41 -26.15 -1.98 10.29
N TYR A 42 -25.03 -1.29 10.07
CA TYR A 42 -24.54 -0.29 11.00
C TYR A 42 -25.44 0.95 11.06
N ALA A 43 -26.01 1.37 9.94
CA ALA A 43 -27.02 2.43 9.90
C ALA A 43 -28.22 2.11 10.79
N TYR A 44 -28.79 0.89 10.65
CA TYR A 44 -29.90 0.43 11.47
C TYR A 44 -29.54 0.38 12.97
N GLN A 45 -28.38 -0.20 13.31
CA GLN A 45 -27.93 -0.32 14.69
C GLN A 45 -27.65 1.03 15.34
N GLY A 46 -27.02 1.95 14.61
CA GLY A 46 -26.75 3.30 15.11
C GLY A 46 -28.02 4.10 15.34
N ILE A 47 -28.98 4.08 14.40
CA ILE A 47 -30.29 4.75 14.57
C ILE A 47 -31.03 4.18 15.78
N LYS A 48 -31.06 2.85 15.93
CA LYS A 48 -31.73 2.18 17.06
C LYS A 48 -31.14 2.58 18.42
N ASN A 49 -29.83 2.79 18.49
CA ASN A 49 -29.13 3.09 19.73
C ASN A 49 -28.90 4.61 19.95
N GLY A 50 -29.32 5.46 19.01
CA GLY A 50 -29.04 6.90 19.07
C GLY A 50 -27.57 7.26 18.85
N ASP A 51 -26.77 6.36 18.29
CA ASP A 51 -25.35 6.55 18.03
C ASP A 51 -25.11 6.86 16.54
N TYR A 52 -24.91 8.15 16.25
CA TYR A 52 -24.64 8.63 14.91
C TYR A 52 -23.31 8.13 14.34
N LEU A 53 -22.28 7.97 15.18
CA LEU A 53 -20.97 7.49 14.72
C LEU A 53 -21.08 6.02 14.29
N CYS A 54 -21.82 5.22 15.04
CA CYS A 54 -22.16 3.86 14.64
C CYS A 54 -23.00 3.85 13.34
N ALA A 55 -23.99 4.72 13.21
CA ALA A 55 -24.85 4.78 12.03
C ALA A 55 -24.07 5.04 10.71
N PHE A 56 -23.09 5.94 10.76
CA PHE A 56 -22.26 6.28 9.61
C PHE A 56 -21.00 5.42 9.46
N SER A 57 -20.72 4.52 10.42
CA SER A 57 -19.46 3.78 10.48
C SER A 57 -19.15 2.97 9.23
N GLY A 58 -20.14 2.32 8.61
CA GLY A 58 -19.95 1.56 7.37
C GLY A 58 -19.50 2.45 6.19
N ILE A 59 -20.06 3.66 6.07
CA ILE A 59 -19.67 4.64 5.03
C ILE A 59 -18.27 5.19 5.32
N ILE A 60 -17.97 5.49 6.58
CA ILE A 60 -16.64 5.97 6.99
C ILE A 60 -15.59 4.89 6.72
N GLY A 61 -15.87 3.64 7.09
CA GLY A 61 -15.01 2.49 6.81
C GLY A 61 -14.76 2.31 5.31
N LEU A 62 -15.82 2.36 4.49
CA LEU A 62 -15.70 2.32 3.03
C LEU A 62 -14.79 3.44 2.50
N GLY A 63 -15.00 4.68 2.93
CA GLY A 63 -14.22 5.83 2.49
C GLY A 63 -12.74 5.73 2.87
N ILE A 64 -12.43 5.27 4.08
CA ILE A 64 -11.05 5.08 4.53
C ILE A 64 -10.38 3.93 3.79
N GLY A 65 -11.09 2.81 3.60
CA GLY A 65 -10.58 1.67 2.83
C GLY A 65 -10.28 2.06 1.38
N LEU A 66 -11.17 2.84 0.74
CA LEU A 66 -10.91 3.41 -0.59
C LEU A 66 -9.70 4.34 -0.58
N LEU A 67 -9.57 5.22 0.41
CA LEU A 67 -8.45 6.15 0.51
C LEU A 67 -7.11 5.38 0.60
N ILE A 68 -7.02 4.41 1.51
CA ILE A 68 -5.80 3.59 1.69
C ILE A 68 -5.49 2.81 0.42
N GLY A 69 -6.49 2.12 -0.14
CA GLY A 69 -6.29 1.33 -1.35
C GLY A 69 -5.91 2.20 -2.55
N TYR A 70 -6.53 3.38 -2.70
CA TYR A 70 -6.21 4.31 -3.79
C TYR A 70 -4.78 4.84 -3.69
N VAL A 71 -4.27 5.12 -2.50
CA VAL A 71 -2.86 5.49 -2.29
C VAL A 71 -1.93 4.38 -2.79
N LEU A 72 -2.24 3.11 -2.53
CA LEU A 72 -1.43 1.98 -3.00
C LEU A 72 -1.55 1.76 -4.50
N TYR A 73 -2.75 1.94 -5.05
CA TYR A 73 -2.98 1.91 -6.49
C TYR A 73 -2.11 2.95 -7.21
N LEU A 74 -2.06 4.19 -6.70
CA LEU A 74 -1.20 5.24 -7.24
C LEU A 74 0.30 4.91 -7.13
N ILE A 75 0.72 4.24 -6.06
CA ILE A 75 2.10 3.76 -5.90
C ILE A 75 2.41 2.60 -6.87
N GLY A 76 1.39 2.06 -7.55
CA GLY A 76 1.49 0.89 -8.42
C GLY A 76 1.72 -0.40 -7.64
N GLY A 77 1.27 -0.43 -6.39
CA GLY A 77 1.35 -1.59 -5.50
C GLY A 77 0.20 -2.57 -5.69
N TRP A 78 -1.03 -2.07 -5.93
CA TRP A 78 -2.27 -2.84 -6.00
C TRP A 78 -3.07 -2.56 -7.28
N ALA A 79 -3.94 -3.50 -7.66
CA ALA A 79 -4.92 -3.32 -8.71
C ALA A 79 -6.17 -2.60 -8.18
N SER A 80 -6.99 -2.04 -9.07
CA SER A 80 -8.24 -1.35 -8.70
C SER A 80 -9.21 -2.27 -7.94
N GLY A 81 -9.26 -3.56 -8.29
CA GLY A 81 -10.10 -4.54 -7.59
C GLY A 81 -9.71 -4.71 -6.11
N ASP A 82 -8.41 -4.73 -5.79
CA ASP A 82 -7.93 -4.86 -4.40
C ASP A 82 -8.38 -3.67 -3.53
N VAL A 83 -8.45 -2.48 -4.14
CA VAL A 83 -8.95 -1.25 -3.48
C VAL A 83 -10.42 -1.42 -3.09
N ILE A 84 -11.23 -1.95 -4.00
CA ILE A 84 -12.67 -2.16 -3.76
C ILE A 84 -12.88 -3.26 -2.72
N ILE A 85 -12.09 -4.34 -2.74
CA ILE A 85 -12.16 -5.40 -1.72
C ILE A 85 -11.81 -4.84 -0.34
N LEU A 86 -10.72 -4.08 -0.20
CA LEU A 86 -10.34 -3.48 1.09
C LEU A 86 -11.44 -2.53 1.60
N ALA A 87 -11.96 -1.67 0.73
CA ALA A 87 -13.08 -0.78 1.06
C ALA A 87 -14.32 -1.54 1.51
N SER A 88 -14.61 -2.67 0.87
CA SER A 88 -15.80 -3.46 1.16
C SER A 88 -15.67 -4.23 2.47
N TYR A 89 -14.50 -4.77 2.78
CA TYR A 89 -14.21 -5.32 4.10
C TYR A 89 -14.29 -4.25 5.19
N ALA A 90 -13.76 -3.04 4.93
CA ALA A 90 -13.82 -1.94 5.88
C ALA A 90 -15.26 -1.41 6.09
N ALA A 91 -16.12 -1.48 5.07
CA ALA A 91 -17.54 -1.14 5.18
C ALA A 91 -18.32 -2.21 5.96
N LEU A 92 -17.97 -3.48 5.76
CA LEU A 92 -18.57 -4.64 6.43
C LEU A 92 -18.13 -4.75 7.90
N PHE A 93 -16.88 -4.41 8.19
CA PHE A 93 -16.27 -4.41 9.53
C PHE A 93 -15.53 -3.08 9.76
N PRO A 94 -16.25 -1.99 10.07
CA PRO A 94 -15.65 -0.71 10.43
C PRO A 94 -14.98 -0.74 11.81
N TYR A 95 -15.39 -1.66 12.69
CA TYR A 95 -14.83 -1.86 14.03
C TYR A 95 -14.20 -3.25 14.19
N ALA A 96 -13.33 -3.40 15.18
CA ALA A 96 -12.71 -4.67 15.54
C ALA A 96 -13.77 -5.68 16.02
N SER A 97 -13.60 -6.94 15.57
CA SER A 97 -14.47 -8.04 15.93
C SER A 97 -14.56 -8.29 17.44
N GLU A 98 -15.71 -8.76 17.94
CA GLU A 98 -15.84 -9.19 19.32
C GLU A 98 -14.92 -10.37 19.64
N PHE A 99 -14.71 -11.26 18.67
CA PHE A 99 -13.86 -12.45 18.76
C PHE A 99 -12.35 -12.15 18.68
N ALA A 100 -11.98 -10.93 18.29
CA ALA A 100 -10.58 -10.54 18.19
C ALA A 100 -9.92 -10.50 19.58
N ARG A 101 -8.77 -11.17 19.74
CA ARG A 101 -8.01 -11.18 20.99
C ARG A 101 -7.31 -9.84 21.25
N ILE A 102 -6.80 -9.22 20.19
CA ILE A 102 -6.01 -7.99 20.26
C ILE A 102 -6.74 -6.90 19.49
N LYS A 103 -7.28 -5.92 20.21
CA LYS A 103 -8.07 -4.83 19.60
C LYS A 103 -7.31 -3.52 19.70
N ALA A 104 -6.95 -2.95 18.55
CA ALA A 104 -6.32 -1.64 18.51
C ALA A 104 -7.32 -0.55 18.92
N PRO A 105 -6.94 0.46 19.73
CA PRO A 105 -7.86 1.51 20.17
C PRO A 105 -8.56 2.22 19.01
N TYR A 106 -7.86 2.46 17.90
CA TYR A 106 -8.46 3.09 16.72
C TYR A 106 -9.53 2.25 16.05
N ALA A 107 -9.53 0.93 16.22
CA ALA A 107 -10.55 0.03 15.66
C ALA A 107 -11.66 -0.30 16.66
N VAL A 108 -11.49 0.06 17.94
CA VAL A 108 -12.52 -0.09 18.98
C VAL A 108 -13.37 1.18 19.08
N TYR A 109 -12.71 2.33 19.16
CA TYR A 109 -13.39 3.60 19.43
C TYR A 109 -13.80 4.35 18.17
N TYR A 110 -13.17 4.03 17.03
CA TYR A 110 -13.39 4.71 15.77
C TYR A 110 -13.57 3.69 14.64
N PRO A 111 -14.28 4.04 13.56
CA PRO A 111 -14.49 3.16 12.41
C PRO A 111 -13.23 3.06 11.52
N LEU A 112 -12.05 2.83 12.13
CA LEU A 112 -10.75 2.82 11.46
C LEU A 112 -10.17 1.40 11.31
N HIS A 113 -11.01 0.36 11.38
CA HIS A 113 -10.57 -1.04 11.22
C HIS A 113 -9.98 -1.34 9.83
N ALA A 114 -10.20 -0.47 8.84
CA ALA A 114 -9.50 -0.50 7.55
C ALA A 114 -7.96 -0.57 7.71
N LEU A 115 -7.40 0.10 8.73
CA LEU A 115 -5.95 0.04 9.02
C LEU A 115 -5.53 -1.37 9.47
N THR A 116 -6.33 -1.99 10.34
CA THR A 116 -6.09 -3.36 10.80
C THR A 116 -6.09 -4.33 9.62
N LEU A 117 -7.11 -4.24 8.77
CA LEU A 117 -7.24 -5.08 7.57
C LEU A 117 -6.02 -4.91 6.66
N PHE A 118 -5.68 -3.66 6.34
CA PHE A 118 -4.54 -3.32 5.50
C PHE A 118 -3.21 -3.91 6.01
N PHE A 119 -2.86 -3.65 7.27
CA PHE A 119 -1.60 -4.15 7.82
C PHE A 119 -1.59 -5.66 7.99
N ASN A 120 -2.70 -6.27 8.41
CA ASN A 120 -2.79 -7.72 8.52
C ASN A 120 -2.57 -8.39 7.16
N SER A 121 -3.15 -7.84 6.08
CA SER A 121 -2.96 -8.38 4.73
C SER A 121 -1.51 -8.29 4.24
N ILE A 122 -0.84 -7.16 4.48
CA ILE A 122 0.59 -7.00 4.17
C ILE A 122 1.43 -8.01 4.95
N LEU A 123 1.22 -8.11 6.26
CA LEU A 123 1.99 -9.00 7.13
C LEU A 123 1.74 -10.47 6.81
N ALA A 124 0.51 -10.83 6.44
CA ALA A 124 0.15 -12.19 6.10
C ALA A 124 0.76 -12.66 4.78
N VAL A 125 0.82 -11.78 3.77
CA VAL A 125 1.39 -12.14 2.46
C VAL A 125 2.91 -12.08 2.45
N PHE A 126 3.53 -11.28 3.33
CA PHE A 126 4.97 -11.05 3.32
C PHE A 126 5.83 -12.33 3.31
N PRO A 127 5.59 -13.36 4.15
CA PRO A 127 6.39 -14.59 4.12
C PRO A 127 6.32 -15.30 2.77
N PHE A 128 5.14 -15.32 2.13
CA PHE A 128 4.95 -15.95 0.82
C PHE A 128 5.67 -15.18 -0.28
N LEU A 129 5.54 -13.85 -0.28
CA LEU A 129 6.25 -12.97 -1.23
C LEU A 129 7.76 -13.09 -1.08
N PHE A 130 8.23 -13.14 0.17
CA PHE A 130 9.64 -13.26 0.48
C PHE A 130 10.22 -14.55 -0.09
N ILE A 131 9.61 -15.70 0.20
CA ILE A 131 10.07 -17.00 -0.31
C ILE A 131 10.00 -17.06 -1.84
N TYR A 132 8.87 -16.62 -2.43
CA TYR A 132 8.67 -16.66 -3.87
C TYR A 132 9.66 -15.76 -4.62
N ALA A 133 9.89 -14.53 -4.13
CA ALA A 133 10.83 -13.60 -4.74
C ALA A 133 12.26 -14.11 -4.66
N LEU A 134 12.70 -14.56 -3.48
CA LEU A 134 14.04 -15.10 -3.30
C LEU A 134 14.28 -16.33 -4.17
N GLY A 135 13.35 -17.29 -4.15
CA GLY A 135 13.42 -18.50 -4.97
C GLY A 135 13.52 -18.18 -6.45
N SER A 136 12.64 -17.29 -6.95
CA SER A 136 12.63 -16.87 -8.36
C SER A 136 13.91 -16.15 -8.77
N LEU A 137 14.47 -15.28 -7.91
CA LEU A 137 15.73 -14.59 -8.17
C LEU A 137 16.93 -15.55 -8.22
N ILE A 138 16.97 -16.55 -7.33
CA ILE A 138 18.01 -17.57 -7.31
C ILE A 138 17.93 -18.43 -8.58
N VAL A 139 16.73 -18.90 -8.95
CA VAL A 139 16.51 -19.70 -10.16
C VAL A 139 16.90 -18.92 -11.42
N LYS A 140 16.55 -17.64 -11.50
CA LYS A 140 16.92 -16.74 -12.61
C LYS A 140 18.38 -16.24 -12.54
N LYS A 141 19.17 -16.68 -11.55
CA LYS A 141 20.58 -16.27 -11.31
C LYS A 141 20.79 -14.76 -11.19
N LYS A 142 19.78 -14.00 -10.72
CA LYS A 142 19.84 -12.53 -10.55
C LYS A 142 20.40 -12.13 -9.18
N ILE A 143 21.65 -12.52 -8.90
CA ILE A 143 22.30 -12.32 -7.58
C ILE A 143 22.42 -10.83 -7.21
N ASP A 144 22.65 -9.95 -8.19
CA ASP A 144 22.79 -8.51 -7.91
C ASP A 144 21.46 -7.90 -7.43
N LYS A 145 20.35 -8.31 -8.04
CA LYS A 145 18.99 -7.90 -7.62
C LYS A 145 18.63 -8.46 -6.25
N LEU A 146 19.06 -9.68 -5.96
CA LEU A 146 18.91 -10.28 -4.64
C LEU A 146 19.66 -9.46 -3.57
N LYS A 147 20.91 -9.08 -3.83
CA LYS A 147 21.67 -8.21 -2.91
C LYS A 147 20.99 -6.85 -2.74
N ALA A 148 20.50 -6.27 -3.82
CA ALA A 148 19.81 -4.98 -3.81
C ALA A 148 18.60 -4.95 -2.86
N VAL A 149 17.84 -6.05 -2.74
CA VAL A 149 16.73 -6.15 -1.77
C VAL A 149 17.19 -5.83 -0.35
N PHE A 150 18.35 -6.34 0.04
CA PHE A 150 18.90 -6.16 1.38
C PHE A 150 19.70 -4.87 1.50
N THR A 151 20.40 -4.41 0.47
CA THR A 151 21.35 -3.29 0.57
C THR A 151 20.85 -1.94 0.07
N GLU A 152 19.98 -1.88 -0.95
CA GLU A 152 19.49 -0.61 -1.48
C GLU A 152 18.68 0.14 -0.41
N ASN A 153 18.90 1.46 -0.30
CA ASN A 153 18.18 2.34 0.62
C ASN A 153 18.33 2.03 2.12
N ILE A 154 19.28 1.19 2.56
CA ILE A 154 19.56 0.99 4.01
C ILE A 154 19.85 2.34 4.69
N MET A 155 20.66 3.19 4.06
CA MET A 155 21.01 4.48 4.66
C MET A 155 19.78 5.34 4.88
N LEU A 156 18.86 5.38 3.91
CA LEU A 156 17.60 6.10 4.04
C LEU A 156 16.74 5.55 5.18
N THR A 157 16.74 4.24 5.41
CA THR A 157 16.09 3.62 6.58
C THR A 157 16.69 4.10 7.90
N ILE A 158 18.03 4.14 8.00
CA ILE A 158 18.72 4.64 9.20
C ILE A 158 18.41 6.13 9.41
N GLU A 159 18.50 6.93 8.34
CA GLU A 159 18.20 8.37 8.34
C GLU A 159 16.77 8.64 8.84
N LEU A 160 15.77 7.95 8.30
CA LEU A 160 14.38 8.11 8.73
C LEU A 160 14.19 7.81 10.22
N VAL A 161 14.79 6.72 10.72
CA VAL A 161 14.68 6.33 12.14
C VAL A 161 15.35 7.38 13.04
N LEU A 162 16.50 7.91 12.62
CA LEU A 162 17.18 9.01 13.30
C LEU A 162 16.31 10.27 13.33
N TRP A 163 15.67 10.64 12.22
CA TRP A 163 14.82 11.81 12.15
C TRP A 163 13.53 11.65 12.97
N ILE A 164 12.95 10.45 13.02
CA ILE A 164 11.81 10.14 13.88
C ILE A 164 12.21 10.33 15.34
N MET A 165 13.34 9.74 15.76
CA MET A 165 13.82 9.88 17.14
C MET A 165 14.16 11.32 17.51
N ALA A 166 14.78 12.08 16.60
CA ALA A 166 15.03 13.50 16.81
C ALA A 166 13.74 14.31 16.96
N SER A 167 12.74 14.03 16.13
CA SER A 167 11.45 14.74 16.15
C SER A 167 10.67 14.43 17.43
N LEU A 168 10.60 13.15 17.83
CA LEU A 168 10.01 12.74 19.10
C LEU A 168 10.75 13.35 20.29
N GLY A 169 12.08 13.30 20.25
CA GLY A 169 12.96 13.91 21.23
C GLY A 169 12.72 15.41 21.38
N PHE A 170 12.57 16.14 20.27
CA PHE A 170 12.24 17.55 20.27
C PHE A 170 10.93 17.83 21.02
N PHE A 171 9.86 17.08 20.77
CA PHE A 171 8.60 17.26 21.49
C PHE A 171 8.70 16.90 22.97
N ILE A 172 9.50 15.88 23.33
CA ILE A 172 9.76 15.52 24.73
C ILE A 172 10.51 16.66 25.44
N THR A 173 11.56 17.19 24.82
CA THR A 173 12.33 18.34 25.34
C THR A 173 11.44 19.58 25.47
N LEU A 174 10.60 19.85 24.47
CA LEU A 174 9.67 20.98 24.49
C LEU A 174 8.68 20.88 25.66
N GLN A 175 8.12 19.69 25.89
CA GLN A 175 7.21 19.46 27.01
C GLN A 175 7.92 19.56 28.36
N TYR A 176 9.12 18.98 28.50
CA TYR A 176 9.82 18.89 29.78
C TYR A 176 10.43 20.23 30.21
N TYR A 177 11.14 20.93 29.31
CA TYR A 177 11.88 22.15 29.66
C TYR A 177 11.05 23.42 29.53
N PHE A 178 10.08 23.46 28.61
CA PHE A 178 9.27 24.65 28.36
C PHE A 178 7.83 24.51 28.86
N GLY A 179 7.46 23.35 29.43
CA GLY A 179 6.12 23.10 29.95
C GLY A 179 5.02 23.09 28.89
N VAL A 180 5.36 23.06 27.60
CA VAL A 180 4.39 23.13 26.50
C VAL A 180 3.82 21.74 26.24
N ALA A 181 2.67 21.44 26.85
CA ALA A 181 1.93 20.22 26.59
C ALA A 181 1.07 20.36 25.32
N LEU A 182 1.59 19.85 24.20
CA LEU A 182 0.84 19.84 22.93
C LEU A 182 -0.15 18.66 22.88
N HIS A 183 -1.33 18.92 22.33
CA HIS A 183 -2.32 17.89 22.03
C HIS A 183 -1.69 16.75 21.19
N PRO A 184 -2.00 15.46 21.44
CA PRO A 184 -1.38 14.33 20.73
C PRO A 184 -1.42 14.46 19.21
N LEU A 185 -2.54 14.92 18.64
CA LEU A 185 -2.66 15.15 17.20
C LEU A 185 -1.67 16.19 16.67
N ILE A 186 -1.45 17.28 17.42
CA ILE A 186 -0.49 18.32 17.03
C ILE A 186 0.94 17.77 17.08
N ARG A 187 1.26 16.91 18.05
CA ARG A 187 2.56 16.23 18.12
C ARG A 187 2.76 15.28 16.93
N TRP A 188 1.74 14.53 16.54
CA TRP A 188 1.78 13.66 15.36
C TRP A 188 1.99 14.44 14.07
N VAL A 189 1.14 15.46 13.82
CA VAL A 189 1.26 16.32 12.64
C VAL A 189 2.61 17.05 12.64
N GLY A 190 3.03 17.60 13.77
CA GLY A 190 4.31 18.27 13.93
C GLY A 190 5.50 17.33 13.69
N THR A 191 5.41 16.05 14.09
CA THR A 191 6.42 15.04 13.79
C THR A 191 6.54 14.82 12.28
N LEU A 192 5.41 14.70 11.56
CA LEU A 192 5.42 14.57 10.10
C LEU A 192 6.03 15.81 9.41
N VAL A 193 5.72 17.01 9.91
CA VAL A 193 6.31 18.26 9.40
C VAL A 193 7.82 18.30 9.64
N LEU A 194 8.28 17.96 10.85
CA LEU A 194 9.71 17.90 11.18
C LEU A 194 10.43 16.86 10.32
N LEU A 195 9.84 15.68 10.09
CA LEU A 195 10.40 14.69 9.16
C LEU A 195 10.56 15.24 7.76
N GLY A 196 9.58 15.99 7.25
CA GLY A 196 9.67 16.65 5.95
C GLY A 196 10.81 17.68 5.89
N ILE A 197 10.97 18.49 6.95
CA ILE A 197 12.04 19.49 7.05
C ILE A 197 13.42 18.83 7.15
N LEU A 198 13.59 17.84 8.04
CA LEU A 198 14.84 17.11 8.24
C LEU A 198 15.23 16.34 6.97
N GLY A 199 14.24 15.75 6.28
CA GLY A 199 14.44 15.08 5.00
C GLY A 199 14.83 16.00 3.86
N LYS A 200 14.30 17.24 3.83
CA LYS A 200 14.73 18.29 2.88
C LYS A 200 16.19 18.69 3.13
N TYR A 201 16.61 18.80 4.38
CA TYR A 201 17.96 19.16 4.80
C TYR A 201 18.73 17.97 5.36
N LYS A 202 18.89 16.90 4.57
CA LYS A 202 19.43 15.59 5.01
C LYS A 202 20.67 15.67 5.90
N LYS A 203 21.67 16.48 5.54
CA LYS A 203 22.91 16.63 6.33
C LYS A 203 22.61 17.11 7.76
N VAL A 204 21.81 18.17 7.88
CA VAL A 204 21.39 18.73 9.17
C VAL A 204 20.51 17.73 9.93
N GLY A 205 19.57 17.08 9.22
CA GLY A 205 18.72 16.05 9.80
C GLY A 205 19.49 14.88 10.40
N ASN A 206 20.50 14.38 9.69
CA ASN A 206 21.35 13.29 10.15
C ASN A 206 22.19 13.71 11.36
N THR A 207 22.78 14.91 11.33
CA THR A 207 23.54 15.45 12.47
C THR A 207 22.65 15.60 13.71
N LEU A 208 21.47 16.20 13.58
CA LEU A 208 20.51 16.33 14.68
C LEU A 208 20.03 14.97 15.18
N GLY A 209 19.80 14.03 14.28
CA GLY A 209 19.45 12.64 14.57
C GLY A 209 20.49 11.93 15.45
N VAL A 210 21.77 12.03 15.06
CA VAL A 210 22.87 11.44 15.83
C VAL A 210 23.05 12.14 17.18
N ILE A 211 22.97 13.48 17.21
CA ILE A 211 23.04 14.23 18.47
C ILE A 211 21.90 13.81 19.41
N ALA A 212 20.67 13.74 18.90
CA ALA A 212 19.53 13.29 19.68
C ALA A 212 19.76 11.86 20.21
N LEU A 213 20.23 10.95 19.37
CA LEU A 213 20.53 9.58 19.78
C LEU A 213 21.55 9.55 20.92
N VAL A 214 22.65 10.29 20.82
CA VAL A 214 23.69 10.35 21.87
C VAL A 214 23.15 10.99 23.15
N VAL A 215 22.49 12.14 23.06
CA VAL A 215 21.98 12.89 24.21
C VAL A 215 20.90 12.11 24.94
N PHE A 216 19.91 11.55 24.23
CA PHE A 216 18.85 10.77 24.87
C PHE A 216 19.34 9.42 25.39
N THR A 217 20.35 8.81 24.76
CA THR A 217 20.99 7.62 25.33
C THR A 217 21.75 7.97 26.62
N TYR A 218 22.37 9.15 26.71
CA TYR A 218 23.01 9.61 27.94
C TYR A 218 21.99 9.88 29.06
N ILE A 219 20.84 10.50 28.74
CA ILE A 219 19.80 10.86 29.73
C ILE A 219 18.96 9.66 30.16
N ILE A 220 18.47 8.86 29.21
CA ILE A 220 17.49 7.77 29.44
C ILE A 220 18.21 6.41 29.60
N GLY A 221 19.47 6.32 29.17
CA GLY A 221 20.27 5.10 29.22
C GLY A 221 19.99 4.14 28.06
N PHE A 222 20.37 2.87 28.28
CA PHE A 222 20.33 1.81 27.28
C PHE A 222 18.92 1.53 26.70
N VAL A 223 17.86 1.86 27.45
CA VAL A 223 16.46 1.71 27.00
C VAL A 223 16.19 2.53 25.74
N PHE A 224 16.75 3.74 25.62
CA PHE A 224 16.57 4.56 24.42
C PHE A 224 17.25 3.94 23.20
N LEU A 225 18.46 3.40 23.39
CA LEU A 225 19.19 2.71 22.33
C LEU A 225 18.47 1.44 21.86
N LEU A 226 17.87 0.69 22.79
CA LEU A 226 17.01 -0.45 22.46
C LEU A 226 15.77 -0.03 21.67
N SER A 227 15.12 1.07 22.04
CA SER A 227 13.98 1.62 21.30
C SER A 227 14.38 2.03 19.87
N PHE A 228 15.56 2.64 19.71
CA PHE A 228 16.13 2.94 18.39
C PHE A 228 16.37 1.67 17.58
N ALA A 229 17.01 0.66 18.17
CA ALA A 229 17.27 -0.61 17.50
C ALA A 229 15.97 -1.32 17.09
N LYS A 230 14.96 -1.37 17.96
CA LYS A 230 13.64 -1.94 17.66
C LYS A 230 12.97 -1.21 16.49
N LEU A 231 12.98 0.12 16.51
CA LEU A 231 12.41 0.93 15.43
C LEU A 231 13.15 0.71 14.11
N LEU A 232 14.48 0.63 14.16
CA LEU A 232 15.32 0.33 13.01
C LEU A 232 14.99 -1.03 12.40
N VAL A 233 14.82 -2.07 13.22
CA VAL A 233 14.44 -3.41 12.75
C VAL A 233 13.09 -3.38 12.04
N VAL A 234 12.09 -2.69 12.59
CA VAL A 234 10.76 -2.60 11.97
C VAL A 234 10.82 -1.87 10.63
N PHE A 235 11.46 -0.70 10.59
CA PHE A 235 11.61 0.04 9.33
C PHE A 235 12.44 -0.74 8.31
N TYR A 236 13.42 -1.53 8.75
CA TYR A 236 14.19 -2.42 7.87
C TYR A 236 13.32 -3.55 7.31
N ILE A 237 12.46 -4.18 8.11
CA ILE A 237 11.50 -5.19 7.63
C ILE A 237 10.58 -4.58 6.55
N PHE A 238 10.01 -3.39 6.80
CA PHE A 238 9.19 -2.70 5.80
C PHE A 238 9.99 -2.36 4.54
N LYS A 239 11.23 -1.88 4.69
CA LYS A 239 12.12 -1.62 3.56
C LYS A 239 12.36 -2.88 2.73
N VAL A 240 12.61 -4.02 3.37
CA VAL A 240 12.81 -5.31 2.69
C VAL A 240 11.52 -5.74 1.98
N PHE A 241 10.35 -5.61 2.62
CA PHE A 241 9.04 -5.85 2.00
C PHE A 241 8.88 -5.04 0.71
N PHE A 242 9.03 -3.71 0.75
CA PHE A 242 8.85 -2.87 -0.43
C PHE A 242 9.90 -3.13 -1.51
N SER A 243 11.12 -3.50 -1.12
CA SER A 243 12.17 -3.88 -2.07
C SER A 243 11.84 -5.18 -2.78
N ILE A 244 11.25 -6.16 -2.09
CA ILE A 244 10.77 -7.41 -2.67
C ILE A 244 9.64 -7.16 -3.65
N VAL A 245 8.63 -6.36 -3.25
CA VAL A 245 7.51 -6.02 -4.12
C VAL A 245 8.01 -5.33 -5.39
N LYS A 246 8.94 -4.38 -5.26
CA LYS A 246 9.59 -3.73 -6.41
C LYS A 246 10.28 -4.73 -7.32
N VAL A 247 11.09 -5.65 -6.78
CA VAL A 247 11.82 -6.64 -7.58
C VAL A 247 10.88 -7.64 -8.26
N LEU A 248 9.84 -8.11 -7.56
CA LEU A 248 8.80 -8.96 -8.15
C LEU A 248 8.15 -8.26 -9.34
N ARG A 249 7.76 -7.00 -9.16
CA ARG A 249 7.13 -6.19 -10.21
C ARG A 249 8.04 -5.99 -11.41
N ASP A 250 9.29 -5.59 -11.17
CA ASP A 250 10.20 -5.17 -12.23
C ASP A 250 10.85 -6.36 -12.97
N GLU A 251 10.92 -7.57 -12.37
CA GLU A 251 11.69 -8.70 -12.91
C GLU A 251 10.90 -9.99 -13.14
N ILE A 252 9.76 -10.16 -12.47
CA ILE A 252 9.02 -11.43 -12.44
C ILE A 252 7.61 -11.27 -13.01
N LEU A 253 6.95 -10.16 -12.71
CA LEU A 253 5.61 -9.84 -13.19
C LEU A 253 5.62 -9.07 -14.52
N ILE A 254 6.78 -8.93 -15.16
CA ILE A 254 6.90 -8.36 -16.50
C ILE A 254 7.17 -9.49 -17.48
N GLU A 255 6.31 -9.60 -18.49
CA GLU A 255 6.47 -10.48 -19.64
C GLU A 255 6.55 -9.64 -20.91
N ARG A 256 7.41 -10.08 -21.84
CA ARG A 256 7.43 -9.52 -23.19
C ARG A 256 6.61 -10.44 -24.08
N ARG A 257 5.63 -9.88 -24.79
CA ARG A 257 4.74 -10.60 -25.70
C ARG A 257 4.72 -9.95 -27.08
N SER A 258 4.49 -10.75 -28.09
CA SER A 258 4.16 -10.28 -29.44
C SER A 258 2.70 -9.83 -29.51
N VAL A 259 2.33 -9.07 -30.55
CA VAL A 259 0.97 -8.56 -30.76
C VAL A 259 -0.04 -9.67 -30.98
N GLU A 260 0.41 -10.82 -31.49
CA GLU A 260 -0.39 -12.03 -31.69
C GLU A 260 -0.73 -12.73 -30.37
N GLU A 261 0.14 -12.59 -29.37
CA GLU A 261 -0.01 -13.20 -28.04
C GLU A 261 -0.80 -12.30 -27.06
N LEU A 262 -1.04 -11.04 -27.44
CA LEU A 262 -1.86 -10.12 -26.65
C LEU A 262 -3.30 -10.63 -26.58
N LYS A 263 -3.81 -10.74 -25.35
CA LYS A 263 -5.19 -11.10 -25.07
C LYS A 263 -5.96 -9.90 -24.56
N GLU A 264 -7.26 -9.94 -24.77
CA GLU A 264 -8.17 -9.02 -24.09
C GLU A 264 -7.86 -9.07 -22.60
N TRP A 265 -7.85 -7.88 -21.97
CA TRP A 265 -7.52 -7.68 -20.57
C TRP A 265 -6.04 -7.79 -20.18
N ASP A 266 -5.11 -8.03 -21.11
CA ASP A 266 -3.68 -7.88 -20.80
C ASP A 266 -3.38 -6.42 -20.41
N ILE A 267 -2.68 -6.21 -19.30
CA ILE A 267 -2.29 -4.88 -18.83
C ILE A 267 -0.95 -4.52 -19.45
N LEU A 268 -0.93 -3.51 -20.33
CA LEU A 268 0.33 -3.01 -20.87
C LEU A 268 1.17 -2.34 -19.78
N GLY A 269 2.49 -2.44 -19.93
CA GLY A 269 3.47 -1.74 -19.11
C GLY A 269 3.93 -0.41 -19.70
N GLU A 270 3.35 0.00 -20.82
CA GLU A 270 3.75 1.17 -21.61
C GLU A 270 2.51 1.91 -22.15
N TRP A 271 2.66 3.22 -22.36
CA TRP A 271 1.70 4.04 -23.10
C TRP A 271 2.03 3.99 -24.58
N ILE A 272 0.99 3.89 -25.42
CA ILE A 272 1.09 3.99 -26.87
C ILE A 272 0.13 5.07 -27.31
N TYR A 273 0.65 6.13 -27.92
CA TYR A 273 -0.11 7.30 -28.33
C TYR A 273 0.40 7.86 -29.65
N GLU A 274 -0.43 8.65 -30.31
CA GLU A 274 -0.09 9.29 -31.57
C GLU A 274 0.21 10.78 -31.34
N LYS A 275 1.36 11.25 -31.82
CA LYS A 275 1.73 12.65 -31.76
C LYS A 275 2.27 13.08 -33.12
N ASN A 276 1.66 14.11 -33.71
CA ASN A 276 2.05 14.62 -35.03
C ASN A 276 2.09 13.54 -36.14
N GLY A 277 1.22 12.53 -36.06
CA GLY A 277 1.18 11.41 -37.03
C GLY A 277 2.22 10.31 -36.80
N GLU A 278 3.07 10.43 -35.76
CA GLU A 278 4.00 9.39 -35.33
C GLU A 278 3.46 8.65 -34.11
N ILE A 279 3.62 7.32 -34.10
CA ILE A 279 3.25 6.48 -32.96
C ILE A 279 4.43 6.42 -32.00
N LEU A 280 4.22 6.93 -30.78
CA LEU A 280 5.25 6.99 -29.74
C LEU A 280 4.92 6.03 -28.59
N ARG A 281 5.98 5.58 -27.91
CA ARG A 281 5.90 4.74 -26.72
C ARG A 281 6.47 5.46 -25.51
N ASP A 282 5.77 5.38 -24.39
CA ASP A 282 6.28 5.84 -23.10
C ASP A 282 6.25 4.70 -22.07
N ARG A 283 7.45 4.29 -21.66
CA ARG A 283 7.69 3.19 -20.72
C ARG A 283 7.95 3.69 -19.29
N GLU A 284 7.82 4.99 -19.01
CA GLU A 284 8.09 5.55 -17.70
C GLU A 284 7.02 5.17 -16.67
N SER A 285 7.46 4.75 -15.48
CA SER A 285 6.55 4.45 -14.38
C SER A 285 6.01 5.72 -13.73
N PHE A 286 4.83 5.63 -13.10
CA PHE A 286 4.23 6.75 -12.37
C PHE A 286 5.19 7.37 -11.35
N THR A 287 5.99 6.54 -10.66
CA THR A 287 7.01 7.00 -9.71
C THR A 287 8.10 7.85 -10.34
N ASP A 288 8.46 7.58 -11.60
CA ASP A 288 9.50 8.31 -12.31
C ASP A 288 8.96 9.67 -12.77
N LYS A 289 7.72 9.69 -13.27
CA LYS A 289 6.99 10.92 -13.59
C LYS A 289 6.79 11.79 -12.36
N PHE A 290 6.47 11.19 -11.20
CA PHE A 290 6.30 11.90 -9.94
C PHE A 290 7.60 12.52 -9.43
N LYS A 291 8.71 11.78 -9.50
CA LYS A 291 10.04 12.33 -9.16
C LYS A 291 10.43 13.48 -10.09
N LYS A 292 10.18 13.35 -11.39
CA LYS A 292 10.44 14.42 -12.36
C LYS A 292 9.57 15.64 -12.10
N ALA A 293 8.26 15.47 -11.93
CA ALA A 293 7.32 16.56 -11.60
C ALA A 293 7.74 17.32 -10.34
N LEU A 294 8.19 16.61 -9.29
CA LEU A 294 8.73 17.25 -8.09
C LEU A 294 10.05 17.98 -8.33
N ALA A 295 10.93 17.44 -9.18
CA ALA A 295 12.22 18.06 -9.49
C ALA A 295 12.08 19.29 -10.40
N THR A 296 11.12 19.28 -11.33
CA THR A 296 10.88 20.37 -12.30
C THR A 296 9.81 21.36 -11.85
N GLY A 297 9.01 21.03 -10.83
CA GLY A 297 7.88 21.84 -10.37
C GLY A 297 6.68 21.81 -11.31
N ASP A 298 6.68 20.95 -12.32
CA ASP A 298 5.64 20.85 -13.33
C ASP A 298 4.68 19.68 -13.05
N LEU A 299 3.52 20.02 -12.46
CA LEU A 299 2.47 19.06 -12.13
C LEU A 299 1.76 18.50 -13.38
N SER A 300 1.92 19.10 -14.55
CA SER A 300 1.32 18.60 -15.80
C SER A 300 1.92 17.25 -16.21
N LEU A 301 3.15 16.94 -15.80
CA LEU A 301 3.83 15.66 -16.04
C LEU A 301 3.16 14.46 -15.34
N LEU A 302 2.32 14.72 -14.32
CA LEU A 302 1.56 13.68 -13.60
C LEU A 302 0.30 13.24 -14.35
N LYS A 303 -0.22 14.10 -15.23
CA LYS A 303 -1.33 13.82 -16.13
C LYS A 303 -0.90 14.19 -17.55
N PRO A 304 -0.01 13.39 -18.17
CA PRO A 304 0.34 13.64 -19.56
C PRO A 304 -0.94 13.52 -20.40
N SER A 305 -1.38 14.63 -20.98
CA SER A 305 -2.43 14.64 -21.99
C SER A 305 -1.80 14.19 -23.30
N TYR A 306 -1.61 12.88 -23.44
CA TYR A 306 -1.23 12.33 -24.72
C TYR A 306 -2.41 12.52 -25.68
N GLU A 307 -2.16 13.16 -26.82
CA GLU A 307 -3.13 13.20 -27.91
C GLU A 307 -3.36 11.77 -28.42
N ASN A 308 -4.61 11.43 -28.72
CA ASN A 308 -5.01 10.15 -29.31
C ASN A 308 -4.32 8.92 -28.68
N VAL A 309 -4.55 8.68 -27.38
CA VAL A 309 -4.09 7.46 -26.70
C VAL A 309 -4.70 6.23 -27.36
N ILE A 310 -3.83 5.34 -27.83
CA ILE A 310 -4.21 4.07 -28.45
C ILE A 310 -4.33 3.00 -27.37
N ALA A 311 -3.33 2.91 -26.50
CA ALA A 311 -3.31 1.98 -25.38
C ALA A 311 -2.57 2.58 -24.19
N SER A 312 -3.02 2.25 -22.98
CA SER A 312 -2.49 2.76 -21.73
C SER A 312 -2.21 1.62 -20.75
N PRO A 313 -1.29 1.81 -19.79
CA PRO A 313 -1.03 0.86 -18.71
C PRO A 313 -2.11 0.94 -17.61
N THR A 314 -3.38 0.95 -18.02
CA THR A 314 -4.54 0.99 -17.13
C THR A 314 -4.88 -0.41 -16.65
N ALA A 315 -5.35 -0.51 -15.39
CA ALA A 315 -5.73 -1.79 -14.78
C ALA A 315 -6.95 -2.44 -15.44
N GLU A 316 -7.70 -1.68 -16.24
CA GLU A 316 -8.78 -2.19 -17.09
C GLU A 316 -8.27 -3.13 -18.20
N GLY A 317 -6.97 -3.10 -18.51
CA GLY A 317 -6.37 -3.91 -19.56
C GLY A 317 -6.76 -3.47 -20.98
N LEU A 318 -6.32 -4.24 -21.97
CA LEU A 318 -6.59 -3.96 -23.39
C LEU A 318 -7.98 -4.43 -23.83
N THR A 319 -8.70 -3.58 -24.56
CA THR A 319 -9.92 -3.98 -25.26
C THR A 319 -9.61 -4.69 -26.59
N LYS A 320 -10.57 -5.45 -27.13
CA LYS A 320 -10.41 -6.09 -28.45
C LYS A 320 -10.12 -5.08 -29.56
N GLU A 321 -10.79 -3.94 -29.54
CA GLU A 321 -10.59 -2.87 -30.53
C GLU A 321 -9.17 -2.30 -30.47
N GLN A 322 -8.64 -2.12 -29.24
CA GLN A 322 -7.26 -1.68 -29.06
C GLN A 322 -6.26 -2.70 -29.57
N ILE A 323 -6.46 -3.99 -29.29
CA ILE A 323 -5.59 -5.07 -29.78
C ILE A 323 -5.58 -5.10 -31.31
N GLU A 324 -6.74 -4.97 -31.94
CA GLU A 324 -6.83 -4.99 -33.40
C GLU A 324 -6.17 -3.77 -34.03
N LYS A 325 -6.29 -2.59 -33.39
CA LYS A 325 -5.54 -1.39 -33.80
C LYS A 325 -4.02 -1.57 -33.65
N LEU A 326 -3.57 -2.19 -32.56
CA LEU A 326 -2.14 -2.50 -32.36
C LEU A 326 -1.60 -3.48 -33.40
N LYS A 327 -2.38 -4.51 -33.77
CA LYS A 327 -2.02 -5.46 -34.84
C LYS A 327 -1.79 -4.75 -36.17
N ARG A 328 -2.72 -3.88 -36.57
CA ARG A 328 -2.58 -3.09 -37.80
C ARG A 328 -1.33 -2.22 -37.80
N LEU A 329 -1.03 -1.55 -36.68
CA LEU A 329 0.16 -0.70 -36.57
C LEU A 329 1.48 -1.47 -36.65
N VAL A 330 1.51 -2.70 -36.15
CA VAL A 330 2.66 -3.60 -36.28
C VAL A 330 2.79 -4.10 -37.72
N GLU A 331 1.69 -4.50 -38.36
CA GLU A 331 1.67 -4.92 -39.77
C GLU A 331 2.10 -3.78 -40.72
N GLU A 332 1.69 -2.54 -40.43
CA GLU A 332 2.11 -1.33 -41.16
C GLU A 332 3.58 -0.93 -40.90
N GLY A 333 4.29 -1.63 -40.01
CA GLY A 333 5.68 -1.34 -39.66
C GLY A 333 5.87 -0.05 -38.84
N LYS A 334 4.77 0.54 -38.35
CA LYS A 334 4.79 1.75 -37.51
C LYS A 334 5.11 1.46 -36.04
N LEU A 335 5.10 0.19 -35.64
CA LEU A 335 5.32 -0.24 -34.27
C LEU A 335 6.08 -1.56 -34.21
N GLU A 336 7.04 -1.68 -33.30
CA GLU A 336 7.76 -2.94 -33.06
C GLU A 336 6.84 -4.04 -32.53
N ASN A 337 7.05 -5.30 -32.94
CA ASN A 337 6.24 -6.43 -32.47
C ASN A 337 6.71 -6.98 -31.10
N GLU A 338 6.93 -6.08 -30.13
CA GLU A 338 7.30 -6.43 -28.76
C GLU A 338 6.57 -5.51 -27.79
N PHE A 339 5.76 -6.08 -26.90
CA PHE A 339 4.95 -5.37 -25.93
C PHE A 339 5.29 -5.82 -24.52
N ILE A 340 5.33 -4.87 -23.59
CA ILE A 340 5.53 -5.17 -22.17
C ILE A 340 4.15 -5.42 -21.56
N VAL A 341 3.90 -6.62 -21.04
CA VAL A 341 2.68 -6.98 -20.32
C VAL A 341 3.01 -7.15 -18.84
N ARG A 342 2.25 -6.47 -17.97
CA ARG A 342 2.35 -6.59 -16.51
C ARG A 342 1.33 -7.59 -16.02
N LYS A 343 1.80 -8.63 -15.33
CA LYS A 343 0.94 -9.54 -14.58
C LYS A 343 0.57 -8.90 -13.24
N ALA A 344 -0.72 -8.79 -12.97
CA ALA A 344 -1.17 -8.42 -11.63
C ALA A 344 -0.79 -9.52 -10.63
N MET A 345 -0.41 -9.11 -9.43
CA MET A 345 -0.24 -10.03 -8.32
C MET A 345 -1.62 -10.26 -7.69
N PRO A 346 -2.08 -11.52 -7.53
CA PRO A 346 -3.36 -11.78 -6.91
C PRO A 346 -3.29 -11.43 -5.41
N PHE A 347 -3.84 -10.29 -5.02
CA PHE A 347 -3.78 -9.76 -3.66
C PHE A 347 -5.09 -9.99 -2.88
N ALA A 348 -6.18 -10.38 -3.55
CA ALA A 348 -7.43 -10.73 -2.88
C ALA A 348 -7.28 -11.85 -1.83
N PRO A 349 -6.48 -12.92 -2.05
CA PRO A 349 -6.22 -13.92 -1.01
C PRO A 349 -5.53 -13.33 0.23
N ALA A 350 -4.65 -12.34 0.06
CA ALA A 350 -4.00 -11.65 1.17
C ALA A 350 -4.98 -10.76 1.93
N LEU A 351 -5.89 -10.08 1.23
CA LEU A 351 -6.98 -9.32 1.83
C LEU A 351 -7.90 -10.23 2.64
N PHE A 352 -8.29 -11.37 2.08
CA PHE A 352 -9.10 -12.35 2.79
C PHE A 352 -8.38 -12.91 4.03
N LEU A 353 -7.11 -13.28 3.91
CA LEU A 353 -6.33 -13.77 5.06
C LEU A 353 -6.18 -12.69 6.13
N GLY A 354 -5.95 -11.43 5.73
CA GLY A 354 -5.90 -10.29 6.65
C GLY A 354 -7.21 -10.07 7.40
N PHE A 355 -8.35 -10.25 6.72
CA PHE A 355 -9.68 -10.26 7.33
C PHE A 355 -9.86 -11.40 8.33
N LEU A 356 -9.50 -12.64 7.98
CA LEU A 356 -9.60 -13.77 8.93
C LEU A 356 -8.75 -13.52 10.19
N ILE A 357 -7.52 -13.02 10.00
CA ILE A 357 -6.65 -12.64 11.10
C ILE A 357 -7.31 -11.52 11.93
N SER A 358 -7.88 -10.49 11.31
CA SER A 358 -8.51 -9.39 12.04
C SER A 358 -9.71 -9.84 12.87
N VAL A 359 -10.48 -10.81 12.37
CA VAL A 359 -11.64 -11.36 13.08
C VAL A 359 -11.24 -12.26 14.24
N PHE A 360 -10.32 -13.20 14.04
CA PHE A 360 -10.01 -14.25 15.03
C PHE A 360 -8.84 -13.93 15.96
N TYR A 361 -7.86 -13.18 15.47
CA TYR A 361 -6.66 -12.84 16.23
C TYR A 361 -6.67 -11.36 16.64
N GLY A 362 -7.10 -10.49 15.73
CA GLY A 362 -7.13 -9.05 15.90
C GLY A 362 -6.03 -8.35 15.12
N ASP A 363 -5.48 -7.29 15.69
CA ASP A 363 -4.54 -6.40 15.00
C ASP A 363 -3.08 -6.81 15.24
N LEU A 364 -2.45 -7.40 14.20
CA LEU A 364 -1.04 -7.83 14.28
C LEU A 364 -0.08 -6.64 14.37
N PHE A 365 -0.40 -5.54 13.70
CA PHE A 365 0.44 -4.34 13.74
C PHE A 365 0.42 -3.73 15.13
N TRP A 366 -0.75 -3.65 15.76
CA TRP A 366 -0.89 -3.21 17.14
C TRP A 366 -0.15 -4.14 18.11
N LEU A 367 -0.21 -5.46 17.91
CA LEU A 367 0.58 -6.40 18.72
C LEU A 367 2.08 -6.12 18.59
N LEU A 368 2.58 -5.87 17.37
CA LEU A 368 3.98 -5.50 17.15
C LEU A 368 4.32 -4.20 17.89
N LEU A 369 3.46 -3.19 17.81
CA LEU A 369 3.65 -1.93 18.53
C LEU A 369 3.69 -2.13 20.06
N GLN A 370 2.79 -2.95 20.62
CA GLN A 370 2.79 -3.27 22.05
C GLN A 370 4.11 -3.93 22.47
N LYS A 371 4.51 -5.00 21.78
CA LYS A 371 5.79 -5.69 22.04
C LYS A 371 7.00 -4.77 21.88
N MET A 372 6.96 -3.82 20.95
CA MET A 372 8.01 -2.82 20.80
C MET A 372 8.07 -1.89 22.00
N SER A 373 6.91 -1.43 22.48
CA SER A 373 6.79 -0.58 23.66
C SER A 373 7.07 -1.30 24.99
N GLY A 374 7.24 -2.62 24.96
CA GLY A 374 7.48 -3.44 26.17
C GLY A 374 6.21 -3.77 26.94
N LEU A 375 5.05 -3.69 26.27
CA LEU A 375 3.73 -4.05 26.77
C LEU A 375 3.29 -5.43 26.30
#